data_AF-A0A7J4JRD1-F1
#
_entry.id   AF-A0A7J4JRD1-F1
#
_cell.length_a   1.000
_cell.length_b   1.000
_cell.length_c   1.000
_cell.angle_alpha   90.00
_cell.angle_beta   90.00
_cell.angle_gamma   90.00
#
_symmetry.space_group_name_H-M   'P 1'
#
loop_
_entity.id
_entity.type
_entity.pdbx_description
1 polymer ?
#
loop_
_entity_poly.entity_id
_entity_poly.type
_entity_poly.pdbx_seq_one_letter_code
_entity_poly.pdbx_strand_id
1 'polypeptide(L)'
;MKEVKLVRKVKLLLKRARMPRWLHHYGPKKYEFYQHCLALLVRELCKLSYRKAVALLEGLGVTTPSYSALAKMVKRIPLKLWNALFAATIRFQNTLVAAIDGT
;
A
#
# COMPACT_ATOMS: atom_id res chain seq x y z
N MET A 1 11.24 8.27 17.48
CA MET A 1 11.71 6.88 17.19
C MET A 1 10.61 5.86 16.82
N LYS A 2 9.31 6.15 16.91
CA LYS A 2 8.23 5.20 16.53
C LYS A 2 8.02 5.08 15.01
N GLU A 3 8.17 6.17 14.23
CA GLU A 3 7.97 6.15 12.77
C GLU A 3 8.86 5.15 12.04
N VAL A 4 10.14 5.05 12.44
CA VAL A 4 11.10 4.10 11.87
C VAL A 4 10.59 2.65 12.00
N LYS A 5 9.89 2.32 13.09
CA LYS A 5 9.35 0.97 13.31
C LYS A 5 8.18 0.66 12.37
N LEU A 6 7.29 1.62 12.12
CA LEU A 6 6.13 1.41 11.23
C LEU A 6 6.60 1.27 9.77
N VAL A 7 7.45 2.18 9.30
CA VAL A 7 8.03 2.11 7.95
C VAL A 7 8.81 0.81 7.76
N ARG A 8 9.56 0.37 8.77
CA ARG A 8 10.29 -0.92 8.72
C ARG A 8 9.33 -2.11 8.61
N LYS A 9 8.21 -2.12 9.35
CA LYS A 9 7.19 -3.18 9.24
C LYS A 9 6.59 -3.25 7.83
N VAL A 10 6.23 -2.09 7.26
CA VAL A 10 5.69 -2.02 5.89
C VAL A 10 6.73 -2.51 4.87
N LYS A 11 7.99 -2.08 4.98
CA LYS A 11 9.08 -2.55 4.10
C LYS A 11 9.31 -4.06 4.22
N LEU A 12 9.25 -4.62 5.43
CA LEU A 12 9.37 -6.07 5.65
C LEU A 12 8.20 -6.85 5.06
N LEU A 13 6.97 -6.32 5.14
CA LEU A 13 5.80 -6.93 4.52
C LEU A 13 5.94 -6.96 3.01
N LEU A 14 6.35 -5.85 2.40
CA LEU A 14 6.61 -5.77 0.96
C LEU A 14 7.73 -6.73 0.52
N LYS A 15 8.79 -6.87 1.33
CA LYS A 15 9.85 -7.85 1.08
C LYS A 15 9.32 -9.29 1.12
N ARG A 16 8.45 -9.63 2.09
CA ARG A 16 7.79 -10.95 2.16
C ARG A 16 6.91 -11.23 0.96
N ALA A 17 6.17 -10.22 0.50
CA ALA A 17 5.35 -10.30 -0.72
C ALA A 17 6.17 -10.33 -2.02
N ARG A 18 7.52 -10.34 -1.95
CA ARG A 18 8.44 -10.23 -3.09
C ARG A 18 8.12 -9.04 -4.00
N MET A 19 7.64 -7.96 -3.40
CA MET A 19 7.27 -6.76 -4.13
C MET A 19 8.51 -6.00 -4.58
N PRO A 20 8.53 -5.47 -5.80
CA PRO A 20 9.62 -4.63 -6.26
C PRO A 20 9.68 -3.37 -5.39
N ARG A 21 10.90 -2.96 -5.01
CA ARG A 21 11.11 -1.74 -4.21
C ARG A 21 10.58 -0.49 -4.94
N TRP A 22 10.65 -0.53 -6.27
CA TRP A 22 10.20 0.51 -7.17
C TRP A 22 9.32 -0.13 -8.25
N LEU A 23 8.11 0.40 -8.44
CA LEU A 23 7.31 0.04 -9.61
C LEU A 23 7.65 1.00 -10.75
N HIS A 24 8.85 0.85 -11.29
CA HIS A 24 9.39 1.72 -12.35
C HIS A 24 8.47 1.84 -13.58
N HIS A 25 7.67 0.81 -13.87
CA HIS A 25 6.68 0.82 -14.95
C HIS A 25 5.35 1.51 -14.59
N TYR A 26 5.02 1.62 -13.31
CA TYR A 26 3.65 1.94 -12.89
C TYR A 26 3.50 3.35 -12.31
N GLY A 27 4.58 4.07 -12.04
CA GLY A 27 4.51 5.43 -11.50
C GLY A 27 5.81 6.25 -11.61
N PRO A 28 5.77 7.53 -11.18
CA PRO A 28 6.93 8.41 -11.20
C PRO A 28 8.03 7.89 -10.25
N LYS A 29 9.30 7.92 -10.71
CA LYS A 29 10.49 7.45 -9.96
C LYS A 29 10.76 8.21 -8.64
N LYS A 30 9.98 9.26 -8.34
CA LYS A 30 10.11 10.05 -7.12
C LYS A 30 9.72 9.30 -5.85
N TYR A 31 8.83 8.31 -5.95
CA TYR A 31 8.26 7.63 -4.78
C TYR A 31 8.50 6.11 -4.84
N GLU A 32 8.98 5.54 -3.73
CA GLU A 32 9.11 4.09 -3.58
C GLU A 32 7.71 3.44 -3.51
N PHE A 33 7.64 2.13 -3.79
CA PHE A 33 6.37 1.41 -3.74
C PHE A 33 5.70 1.49 -2.36
N TYR A 34 6.50 1.44 -1.30
CA TYR A 34 5.96 1.45 0.06
C TYR A 34 5.20 2.73 0.39
N GLN A 35 5.58 3.88 -0.18
CA GLN A 35 4.90 5.15 0.04
C GLN A 35 3.51 5.13 -0.59
N HIS A 36 3.38 4.52 -1.78
CA HIS A 36 2.10 4.30 -2.43
C HIS A 36 1.24 3.30 -1.65
N CYS A 37 1.79 2.14 -1.27
CA CYS A 37 1.08 1.15 -0.48
C CYS A 37 0.58 1.72 0.84
N LEU A 38 1.41 2.47 1.56
CA LEU A 38 1.02 3.07 2.83
C LEU A 38 -0.17 4.03 2.67
N ALA A 39 -0.10 4.91 1.67
CA ALA A 39 -1.19 5.85 1.39
C ALA A 39 -2.48 5.15 0.96
N LEU A 40 -2.38 4.09 0.15
CA LEU A 40 -3.55 3.31 -0.27
C LEU A 40 -4.18 2.52 0.87
N LEU A 41 -3.37 1.94 1.76
CA LEU A 41 -3.86 1.24 2.95
C LEU A 41 -4.57 2.20 3.90
N VAL A 42 -3.97 3.37 4.17
CA VAL A 42 -4.59 4.38 5.04
C VAL A 42 -5.90 4.89 4.45
N ARG A 43 -5.94 5.11 3.13
CA ARG A 43 -7.17 5.47 2.42
C ARG A 43 -8.27 4.43 2.65
N GLU A 44 -7.95 3.14 2.50
CA GLU A 44 -8.91 2.05 2.62
C GLU A 44 -9.40 1.86 4.06
N LEU A 45 -8.46 1.81 5.01
CA LEU A 45 -8.76 1.61 6.44
C LEU A 45 -9.58 2.76 7.03
N CYS A 46 -9.28 4.00 6.63
CA CYS A 46 -9.98 5.18 7.13
C CYS A 46 -11.18 5.57 6.24
N LYS A 47 -11.47 4.83 5.16
CA LYS A 47 -12.53 5.14 4.17
C LYS A 47 -12.46 6.59 3.66
N LEU A 48 -11.23 7.07 3.38
CA LEU A 48 -10.98 8.45 2.95
C LEU A 48 -10.90 8.59 1.43
N SER A 49 -11.10 9.80 0.93
CA SER A 49 -10.75 10.13 -0.46
C SER A 49 -9.23 10.21 -0.62
N TYR A 50 -8.70 10.03 -1.85
CA TYR A 50 -7.25 10.12 -2.11
C TYR A 50 -6.64 11.43 -1.61
N ARG A 51 -7.33 12.56 -1.78
CA ARG A 51 -6.85 13.88 -1.32
C ARG A 51 -6.79 13.94 0.20
N LYS A 52 -7.82 13.45 0.90
CA LYS A 52 -7.87 13.42 2.36
C LYS A 52 -6.80 12.49 2.95
N ALA A 53 -6.57 11.33 2.32
CA ALA A 53 -5.53 10.40 2.74
C ALA A 53 -4.12 11.00 2.60
N VAL A 54 -3.85 11.70 1.50
CA VAL A 54 -2.58 12.42 1.30
C VAL A 54 -2.42 13.54 2.31
N ALA A 55 -3.43 14.41 2.46
CA ALA A 55 -3.38 15.51 3.43
C ALA A 55 -3.17 15.02 4.88
N LEU A 56 -3.80 13.90 5.25
CA LEU A 56 -3.61 13.28 6.55
C LEU A 56 -2.17 12.80 6.74
N LEU A 57 -1.60 12.13 5.73
CA LEU A 57 -0.23 11.61 5.82
C LEU A 57 0.83 12.71 5.77
N GLU A 58 0.60 13.75 4.96
CA GLU A 58 1.43 14.96 4.95
C GLU A 58 1.37 15.68 6.30
N GLY A 59 0.19 15.80 6.90
CA GLY A 59 0.02 16.35 8.26
C GLY A 59 0.71 15.53 9.36
N LEU A 60 0.93 14.23 9.11
CA LEU A 60 1.70 13.36 9.98
C LEU A 60 3.22 13.37 9.68
N GLY A 61 3.69 14.18 8.73
CA GLY A 61 5.10 14.25 8.34
C GLY A 61 5.57 13.09 7.46
N VAL A 62 4.66 12.26 6.94
CA VAL A 62 5.00 11.10 6.11
C VAL A 62 5.13 11.54 4.65
N THR A 63 6.27 11.24 4.03
CA THR A 63 6.48 11.46 2.60
C THR A 63 5.50 10.61 1.78
N THR A 64 4.54 11.25 1.11
CA THR A 64 3.53 10.56 0.30
C THR A 64 3.48 11.01 -1.15
N PRO A 65 3.02 10.14 -2.08
CA PRO A 65 2.77 10.54 -3.45
C PRO A 65 1.57 11.50 -3.53
N SER A 66 1.53 12.30 -4.59
CA SER A 66 0.36 13.15 -4.86
C SER A 66 -0.89 12.30 -5.12
N TYR A 67 -2.08 12.89 -4.90
CA TYR A 67 -3.34 12.17 -5.09
C TYR A 67 -3.49 11.59 -6.51
N SER A 68 -3.00 12.28 -7.53
CA SER A 68 -3.07 11.84 -8.93
C SER A 68 -2.09 10.70 -9.22
N ALA A 69 -0.93 10.68 -8.57
CA ALA A 69 0.00 9.57 -8.62
C ALA A 69 -0.61 8.32 -7.98
N LEU A 70 -1.27 8.46 -6.81
CA LEU A 70 -1.98 7.36 -6.16
C LEU A 70 -3.10 6.79 -7.02
N ALA A 71 -3.96 7.65 -7.58
CA ALA A 71 -5.07 7.21 -8.44
C ALA A 71 -4.56 6.49 -9.71
N LYS A 72 -3.49 7.00 -10.34
CA LYS A 72 -2.84 6.33 -11.48
C LYS A 72 -2.24 4.99 -11.08
N MET A 73 -1.61 4.92 -9.90
CA MET A 73 -0.99 3.72 -9.37
C MET A 73 -2.01 2.60 -9.16
N VAL A 74 -3.15 2.89 -8.53
CA VAL A 74 -4.21 1.89 -8.29
C VAL A 74 -4.68 1.26 -9.59
N LYS A 75 -4.91 2.07 -10.64
CA LYS A 75 -5.32 1.58 -11.96
C LYS A 75 -4.25 0.74 -12.67
N ARG A 76 -2.99 0.90 -12.28
CA ARG A 76 -1.83 0.33 -12.94
C ARG A 76 -1.32 -0.92 -12.25
N ILE A 77 -1.51 -1.07 -10.95
CA ILE A 77 -1.09 -2.25 -10.20
C ILE A 77 -1.91 -3.46 -10.69
N PRO A 78 -1.27 -4.50 -11.26
CA PRO A 78 -1.97 -5.71 -11.68
C PRO A 78 -2.53 -6.44 -10.46
N LEU A 79 -3.68 -7.09 -10.66
CA LEU A 79 -4.38 -7.85 -9.61
C LEU A 79 -3.47 -8.88 -8.92
N LYS A 80 -2.54 -9.51 -9.65
CA LYS A 80 -1.56 -10.44 -9.09
C LYS A 80 -0.71 -9.84 -7.97
N LEU A 81 -0.32 -8.56 -8.09
CA LEU A 81 0.46 -7.90 -7.04
C LEU A 81 -0.41 -7.56 -5.83
N TRP A 82 -1.67 -7.17 -6.04
CA TRP A 82 -2.63 -7.01 -4.95
C TRP A 82 -2.84 -8.31 -4.18
N ASN A 83 -3.10 -9.41 -4.90
CA ASN A 83 -3.28 -10.73 -4.30
C ASN A 83 -2.05 -11.20 -3.52
N ALA A 84 -0.85 -10.99 -4.06
CA ALA A 84 0.39 -11.32 -3.34
C ALA A 84 0.60 -10.46 -2.08
N LEU A 85 0.16 -9.19 -2.11
CA LEU A 85 0.23 -8.31 -0.96
C LEU A 85 -0.79 -8.71 0.12
N PHE A 86 -2.03 -9.03 -0.27
CA PHE A 86 -3.05 -9.57 0.64
C PHE A 86 -2.64 -10.92 1.23
N ALA A 87 -2.13 -11.84 0.42
CA ALA A 87 -1.60 -13.11 0.90
C ALA A 87 -0.48 -12.91 1.95
N ALA A 88 0.37 -11.91 1.78
CA ALA A 88 1.41 -11.58 2.76
C ALA A 88 0.88 -10.94 4.06
N THR A 89 -0.33 -10.37 4.05
CA THR A 89 -1.00 -9.85 5.26
C THR A 89 -1.70 -10.94 6.06
N ILE A 90 -2.08 -12.05 5.41
CA ILE A 90 -2.73 -13.19 6.05
C ILE A 90 -1.70 -13.93 6.92
N ARG A 91 -1.89 -13.91 8.26
CA ARG A 91 -1.05 -14.67 9.20
C ARG A 91 -1.41 -16.16 9.26
N PHE A 92 -2.58 -16.56 8.78
CA PHE A 92 -3.12 -17.91 8.90
C PHE A 92 -3.13 -18.61 7.54
N GLN A 93 -2.30 -19.64 7.36
CA GLN A 93 -2.22 -20.38 6.10
C GLN A 93 -3.40 -21.35 5.90
N ASN A 94 -4.02 -21.80 6.99
CA ASN A 94 -5.23 -22.64 6.97
C ASN A 94 -6.40 -21.86 7.59
N THR A 95 -7.36 -21.50 6.75
CA THR A 95 -8.67 -21.00 7.17
C THR A 95 -9.72 -21.95 6.61
N LEU A 96 -10.52 -22.54 7.51
CA LEU A 96 -11.51 -23.58 7.18
C LEU A 96 -12.68 -23.03 6.33
N VAL A 97 -12.96 -21.74 6.46
CA VAL A 97 -13.96 -20.97 5.71
C VAL A 97 -13.41 -19.56 5.48
N ALA A 98 -13.51 -19.06 4.26
CA ALA A 98 -13.16 -17.69 3.91
C ALA A 98 -14.31 -17.08 3.10
N ALA A 99 -14.84 -15.94 3.57
CA ALA A 99 -15.81 -15.17 2.81
C ALA A 99 -15.05 -14.24 1.85
N ILE A 100 -15.35 -14.34 0.57
CA ILE A 100 -14.86 -13.41 -0.46
C ILE A 100 -16.07 -12.57 -0.87
N ASP A 101 -16.08 -11.30 -0.46
CA ASP A 101 -17.10 -10.36 -0.92
C ASP A 101 -16.62 -9.78 -2.26
N GLY A 102 -17.29 -10.15 -3.34
CA GLY A 102 -16.96 -9.76 -4.70
C GLY A 102 -17.79 -8.55 -5.12
N THR A 103 -17.11 -7.48 -5.57
CA THR A 103 -17.72 -6.39 -6.36
C THR A 103 -17.03 -6.30 -7.71
#